data_AF-A0AAE0PLR4-F1
#
_entry.id   AF-A0AAE0PLR4-F1
#
_cell.length_a   1.000
_cell.length_b   1.000
_cell.length_c   1.000
_cell.angle_alpha   90.00
_cell.angle_beta   90.00
_cell.angle_gamma   90.00
#
_symmetry.space_group_name_H-M   'P 1'
#
loop_
_entity.id
_entity.type
_entity.pdbx_description
1 polymer ?
#
loop_
_entity_poly.entity_id
_entity_poly.type
_entity_poly.pdbx_seq_one_letter_code
_entity_poly.pdbx_strand_id
1 'polypeptide(L)'
;MMQNPHVYGHHQYPQADSAWLHQQTSHHQHAQAAAAAANVAQQQHYNRMAGAHNNVNALAAATHAQDNAIEPVVSDDNRRTLQYIADLLNENTREAALLELSKKREQVPELALILWHSFGVMTSLLQEIISVYTLLNPSQLTAAASNRVCNALALLQCVASHNETRTLFLNAHIPLFLYPFLNTTSKSRPFEYLRLTSLGVIGALVKNDSTEVINFLLTTEIIPLCLRIMETGSELSKTVAIFIVQKILLDDNGLNYICATYERFYAVGTVLSNMVAQLVEQQTARLLKHVVRCFLRLSDNARAREALRQCLPEPLRDATFSSVLRDDAATKRCLAQLLINLSDNVVEPSTSGLGL
;
A
#
# COMPACT_ATOMS: atom_id res chain seq x y z
N MET A 1 78.87 -32.19 19.22
CA MET A 1 79.15 -33.64 19.13
C MET A 1 78.78 -34.27 20.47
N MET A 2 78.20 -35.48 20.46
CA MET A 2 77.61 -36.25 21.58
C MET A 2 76.18 -35.79 21.96
N GLN A 3 75.17 -36.62 22.27
CA GLN A 3 74.84 -38.06 22.13
C GLN A 3 73.34 -38.19 22.57
N ASN A 4 72.56 -39.07 21.93
CA ASN A 4 71.20 -39.52 22.32
C ASN A 4 71.30 -40.54 23.52
N PRO A 5 70.25 -41.06 24.24
CA PRO A 5 68.94 -41.49 23.71
C PRO A 5 67.66 -41.61 24.65
N HIS A 6 66.52 -41.86 23.99
CA HIS A 6 65.31 -42.68 24.31
C HIS A 6 64.48 -42.56 25.63
N VAL A 7 63.16 -42.36 25.49
CA VAL A 7 62.08 -43.21 26.08
C VAL A 7 60.84 -43.24 25.15
N TYR A 8 60.26 -44.44 24.98
CA TYR A 8 59.07 -44.81 24.20
C TYR A 8 57.73 -44.31 24.80
N GLY A 9 56.72 -44.09 23.94
CA GLY A 9 55.31 -43.95 24.36
C GLY A 9 54.35 -43.94 23.16
N HIS A 10 53.62 -45.04 22.95
CA HIS A 10 52.67 -45.25 21.87
C HIS A 10 51.27 -44.80 22.34
N HIS A 11 50.70 -43.73 21.77
CA HIS A 11 49.30 -43.34 22.02
C HIS A 11 48.55 -42.99 20.74
N GLN A 12 47.37 -43.60 20.64
CA GLN A 12 46.42 -43.65 19.55
C GLN A 12 45.48 -42.44 19.67
N TYR A 13 45.39 -41.59 18.65
CA TYR A 13 44.42 -40.49 18.59
C TYR A 13 43.09 -40.98 17.97
N PRO A 14 41.92 -40.66 18.54
CA PRO A 14 40.66 -40.76 17.82
C PRO A 14 40.37 -39.46 17.03
N GLN A 15 39.83 -39.62 15.81
CA GLN A 15 39.34 -38.55 14.94
C GLN A 15 38.30 -37.66 15.65
N ALA A 16 38.54 -36.34 15.70
CA ALA A 16 37.63 -35.35 16.26
C ALA A 16 37.33 -34.16 15.31
N ASP A 17 37.53 -34.32 13.99
CA ASP A 17 37.37 -33.23 13.02
C ASP A 17 36.02 -33.17 12.28
N SER A 18 35.07 -34.07 12.58
CA SER A 18 33.80 -34.18 11.82
C SER A 18 32.62 -33.41 12.43
N ALA A 19 32.65 -33.09 13.73
CA ALA A 19 31.49 -32.55 14.44
C ALA A 19 31.29 -31.03 14.25
N TRP A 20 32.39 -30.27 14.14
CA TRP A 20 32.34 -28.80 13.97
C TRP A 20 31.82 -28.37 12.61
N LEU A 21 32.13 -29.11 11.54
CA LEU A 21 31.62 -28.81 10.19
C LEU A 21 30.10 -29.04 10.10
N HIS A 22 29.56 -30.04 10.80
CA HIS A 22 28.14 -30.37 10.76
C HIS A 22 27.28 -29.32 11.49
N GLN A 23 27.77 -28.75 12.59
CA GLN A 23 27.03 -27.74 13.35
C GLN A 23 26.92 -26.40 12.60
N GLN A 24 27.98 -25.98 11.90
CA GLN A 24 27.97 -24.75 11.09
C GLN A 24 27.10 -24.87 9.84
N THR A 25 27.06 -26.07 9.22
CA THR A 25 26.20 -26.35 8.05
C THR A 25 24.72 -26.38 8.43
N SER A 26 24.37 -26.91 9.62
CA SER A 26 22.98 -26.94 10.11
C SER A 26 22.40 -25.55 10.39
N HIS A 27 23.20 -24.63 10.96
CA HIS A 27 22.78 -23.25 11.20
C HIS A 27 22.56 -22.47 9.90
N HIS A 28 23.41 -22.70 8.89
CA HIS A 28 23.22 -22.08 7.57
C HIS A 28 21.96 -22.61 6.86
N GLN A 29 21.70 -23.92 6.93
CA GLN A 29 20.47 -24.51 6.36
C GLN A 29 19.20 -24.02 7.06
N HIS A 30 19.19 -23.88 8.39
CA HIS A 30 18.04 -23.33 9.10
C HIS A 30 17.78 -21.85 8.78
N ALA A 31 18.83 -21.03 8.68
CA ALA A 31 18.69 -19.62 8.27
C ALA A 31 18.15 -19.49 6.83
N GLN A 32 18.61 -20.33 5.90
CA GLN A 32 18.10 -20.36 4.52
C GLN A 32 16.65 -20.85 4.43
N ALA A 33 16.27 -21.87 5.21
CA ALA A 33 14.90 -22.38 5.25
C ALA A 33 13.93 -21.36 5.85
N ALA A 34 14.33 -20.65 6.90
CA ALA A 34 13.53 -19.56 7.49
C ALA A 34 13.36 -18.38 6.53
N ALA A 35 14.43 -18.00 5.80
CA ALA A 35 14.35 -16.97 4.77
C ALA A 35 13.45 -17.38 3.59
N ALA A 36 13.48 -18.65 3.19
CA ALA A 36 12.60 -19.18 2.15
C ALA A 36 11.12 -19.19 2.61
N ALA A 37 10.84 -19.62 3.84
CA ALA A 37 9.50 -19.58 4.42
C ALA A 37 8.97 -18.14 4.55
N ALA A 38 9.81 -17.20 4.98
CA ALA A 38 9.48 -15.78 5.03
C ALA A 38 9.16 -15.21 3.64
N ASN A 39 9.90 -15.64 2.60
CA ASN A 39 9.63 -15.26 1.21
C ASN A 39 8.28 -15.81 0.70
N VAL A 40 7.91 -17.05 1.06
CA VAL A 40 6.62 -17.64 0.68
C VAL A 40 5.46 -16.93 1.38
N ALA A 41 5.58 -16.68 2.69
CA ALA A 41 4.57 -15.94 3.46
C ALA A 41 4.39 -14.52 2.91
N GLN A 42 5.48 -13.85 2.54
CA GLN A 42 5.44 -12.53 1.90
C GLN A 42 4.70 -12.58 0.55
N GLN A 43 4.88 -13.64 -0.25
CA GLN A 43 4.20 -13.79 -1.55
C GLN A 43 2.70 -14.02 -1.39
N GLN A 44 2.29 -14.81 -0.39
CA GLN A 44 0.88 -15.01 -0.08
C GLN A 44 0.21 -13.72 0.42
N HIS A 45 0.89 -12.93 1.26
CA HIS A 45 0.34 -11.64 1.71
C HIS A 45 0.33 -10.59 0.60
N TYR A 46 1.37 -10.54 -0.23
CA TYR A 46 1.44 -9.71 -1.44
C TYR A 46 0.24 -9.96 -2.36
N ASN A 47 -0.14 -11.23 -2.57
CA ASN A 47 -1.31 -11.59 -3.36
C ASN A 47 -2.66 -11.29 -2.65
N ARG A 48 -2.76 -11.41 -1.31
CA ARG A 48 -3.99 -11.04 -0.58
C ARG A 48 -4.27 -9.54 -0.62
N MET A 49 -3.24 -8.70 -0.49
CA MET A 49 -3.40 -7.25 -0.65
C MET A 49 -3.83 -6.88 -2.08
N ALA A 50 -3.37 -7.63 -3.08
CA ALA A 50 -3.82 -7.47 -4.47
C ALA A 50 -5.29 -7.88 -4.71
N GLY A 51 -5.80 -8.86 -3.94
CA GLY A 51 -7.16 -9.39 -4.06
C GLY A 51 -8.24 -8.59 -3.33
N ALA A 52 -7.91 -7.88 -2.25
CA ALA A 52 -8.85 -7.09 -1.45
C ALA A 52 -9.41 -5.84 -2.16
N HIS A 53 -8.89 -5.49 -3.34
CA HIS A 53 -9.38 -4.39 -4.17
C HIS A 53 -10.51 -4.78 -5.14
N ASN A 54 -10.92 -6.06 -5.18
CA ASN A 54 -11.77 -6.56 -6.27
C ASN A 54 -13.07 -7.26 -5.85
N ASN A 55 -13.56 -7.12 -4.61
CA ASN A 55 -14.84 -7.71 -4.22
C ASN A 55 -15.86 -6.65 -3.79
N VAL A 56 -16.83 -6.41 -4.69
CA VAL A 56 -18.05 -5.62 -4.47
C VAL A 56 -19.22 -6.59 -4.62
N ASN A 57 -20.16 -6.53 -3.68
CA ASN A 57 -21.42 -7.27 -3.57
C ASN A 57 -21.36 -8.74 -3.10
N ALA A 58 -21.66 -8.93 -1.80
CA ALA A 58 -22.86 -9.66 -1.36
C ALA A 58 -22.85 -9.80 0.17
N LEU A 59 -23.70 -9.05 0.88
CA LEU A 59 -24.46 -9.61 2.00
C LEU A 59 -25.55 -8.62 2.45
N ALA A 60 -26.77 -8.89 2.01
CA ALA A 60 -27.98 -8.39 2.63
C ALA A 60 -28.91 -9.59 2.85
N ALA A 61 -29.63 -9.55 3.97
CA ALA A 61 -30.63 -10.50 4.46
C ALA A 61 -30.10 -11.71 5.25
N ALA A 62 -30.17 -11.62 6.58
CA ALA A 62 -31.20 -12.33 7.34
C ALA A 62 -31.15 -11.92 8.84
N THR A 63 -32.14 -11.13 9.25
CA THR A 63 -32.55 -10.91 10.64
C THR A 63 -33.59 -11.96 11.04
N HIS A 64 -33.40 -12.67 12.15
CA HIS A 64 -34.37 -12.75 13.28
C HIS A 64 -34.05 -13.86 14.29
N ALA A 65 -34.43 -13.57 15.54
CA ALA A 65 -34.59 -14.43 16.74
C ALA A 65 -33.27 -14.72 17.50
N GLN A 66 -33.18 -14.62 18.84
CA GLN A 66 -34.20 -14.57 19.89
C GLN A 66 -33.54 -14.02 21.16
N ASP A 67 -34.27 -13.19 21.90
CA ASP A 67 -33.90 -12.57 23.17
C ASP A 67 -33.84 -13.62 24.29
N ASN A 68 -32.70 -13.75 24.97
CA ASN A 68 -32.59 -14.44 26.25
C ASN A 68 -31.30 -14.01 26.98
N ALA A 69 -31.47 -13.62 28.25
CA ALA A 69 -30.41 -13.16 29.14
C ALA A 69 -29.30 -14.21 29.33
N ILE A 70 -28.08 -13.89 28.88
CA ILE A 70 -26.87 -14.70 29.04
C ILE A 70 -25.72 -13.73 29.31
N GLU A 71 -25.04 -13.84 30.46
CA GLU A 71 -23.71 -13.25 30.61
C GLU A 71 -22.85 -13.70 29.43
N PRO A 72 -22.21 -12.80 28.66
CA PRO A 72 -21.59 -13.22 27.41
C PRO A 72 -20.40 -14.10 27.76
N VAL A 73 -20.55 -15.42 27.61
CA VAL A 73 -19.43 -16.34 27.55
C VAL A 73 -18.63 -15.91 26.33
N VAL A 74 -17.60 -15.10 26.56
CA VAL A 74 -16.67 -14.65 25.53
C VAL A 74 -16.14 -15.92 24.85
N SER A 75 -16.38 -16.07 23.55
CA SER A 75 -15.92 -17.24 22.81
C SER A 75 -14.42 -17.42 22.99
N ASP A 76 -13.93 -18.67 22.98
CA ASP A 76 -12.50 -18.94 23.13
C ASP A 76 -11.65 -18.19 22.09
N ASP A 77 -12.19 -17.99 20.88
CA ASP A 77 -11.57 -17.19 19.83
C ASP A 77 -11.46 -15.70 20.17
N ASN A 78 -12.49 -15.14 20.81
CA ASN A 78 -12.45 -13.76 21.29
C ASN A 78 -11.44 -13.61 22.43
N ARG A 79 -11.40 -14.56 23.37
CA ARG A 79 -10.45 -14.57 24.48
C ARG A 79 -9.00 -14.63 23.97
N ARG A 80 -8.74 -15.48 22.97
CA ARG A 80 -7.43 -15.58 22.33
C ARG A 80 -7.04 -14.32 21.57
N THR A 81 -8.00 -13.66 20.92
CA THR A 81 -7.75 -12.37 20.26
C THR A 81 -7.36 -11.30 21.27
N LEU A 82 -8.07 -11.20 22.40
CA LEU A 82 -7.72 -10.28 23.48
C LEU A 82 -6.35 -10.58 24.10
N GLN A 83 -5.97 -11.86 24.21
CA GLN A 83 -4.62 -12.22 24.64
C GLN A 83 -3.56 -11.69 23.67
N TYR A 84 -3.75 -11.85 22.35
CA TYR A 84 -2.81 -11.29 21.38
C TYR A 84 -2.73 -9.77 21.44
N ILE A 85 -3.84 -9.08 21.74
CA ILE A 85 -3.84 -7.63 21.96
C ILE A 85 -2.95 -7.27 23.15
N ALA A 86 -3.06 -7.99 24.27
CA ALA A 86 -2.18 -7.78 25.43
C ALA A 86 -0.71 -8.09 25.11
N ASP A 87 -0.46 -9.15 24.33
CA ASP A 87 0.88 -9.57 23.92
C ASP A 87 1.58 -8.55 23.01
N LEU A 88 0.86 -7.61 22.39
CA LEU A 88 1.47 -6.49 21.65
C LEU A 88 2.29 -5.56 22.55
N LEU A 89 1.94 -5.45 23.83
CA LEU A 89 2.59 -4.53 24.77
C LEU A 89 3.98 -5.03 25.19
N ASN A 90 4.23 -6.33 25.10
CA ASN A 90 5.52 -6.93 25.46
C ASN A 90 6.35 -7.21 24.21
N GLU A 91 7.54 -6.61 24.14
CA GLU A 91 8.46 -6.71 22.99
C GLU A 91 8.78 -8.16 22.59
N ASN A 92 8.87 -9.07 23.56
CA ASN A 92 9.20 -10.48 23.31
C ASN A 92 8.07 -11.26 22.64
N THR A 93 6.82 -10.88 22.86
CA THR A 93 5.63 -11.56 22.32
C THR A 93 5.02 -10.83 21.14
N ARG A 94 5.36 -9.55 20.97
CA ARG A 94 4.75 -8.64 19.99
C ARG A 94 4.84 -9.16 18.56
N GLU A 95 5.98 -9.70 18.13
CA GLU A 95 6.15 -10.17 16.75
C GLU A 95 5.16 -11.30 16.39
N ALA A 96 4.99 -12.27 17.30
CA ALA A 96 4.03 -13.35 17.12
C ALA A 96 2.58 -12.83 17.15
N ALA A 97 2.27 -11.91 18.07
CA ALA A 97 0.95 -11.29 18.17
C ALA A 97 0.58 -10.48 16.91
N LEU A 98 1.52 -9.70 16.36
CA LEU A 98 1.33 -8.97 15.10
C LEU A 98 0.95 -9.90 13.96
N LEU A 99 1.64 -11.04 13.82
CA LEU A 99 1.37 -12.02 12.78
C LEU A 99 -0.02 -12.66 12.91
N GLU A 100 -0.44 -13.02 14.12
CA GLU A 100 -1.73 -13.66 14.33
C GLU A 100 -2.89 -12.66 14.20
N LEU A 101 -2.74 -11.45 14.72
CA LEU A 101 -3.75 -10.39 14.57
C LEU A 101 -3.89 -9.96 13.11
N SER A 102 -2.80 -9.85 12.35
CA SER A 102 -2.88 -9.44 10.93
C SER A 102 -3.68 -10.43 10.07
N LYS A 103 -3.68 -11.72 10.43
CA LYS A 103 -4.51 -12.76 9.79
C LYS A 103 -5.98 -12.68 10.20
N LYS A 104 -6.27 -12.18 11.41
CA LYS A 104 -7.63 -12.10 11.99
C LYS A 104 -8.40 -10.84 11.62
N ARG A 105 -7.78 -9.88 10.91
CA ARG A 105 -8.38 -8.58 10.52
C ARG A 105 -9.75 -8.67 9.82
N GLU A 106 -10.01 -9.74 9.07
CA GLU A 106 -11.27 -9.97 8.33
C GLU A 106 -12.27 -10.80 9.16
N GLN A 107 -11.81 -11.48 10.20
CA GLN A 107 -12.61 -12.39 11.02
C GLN A 107 -13.20 -11.72 12.26
N VAL A 108 -12.60 -10.61 12.69
CA VAL A 108 -12.99 -9.87 13.90
C VAL A 108 -13.41 -8.46 13.49
N PRO A 109 -14.71 -8.20 13.26
CA PRO A 109 -15.20 -6.90 12.80
C PRO A 109 -14.80 -5.74 13.73
N GLU A 110 -14.83 -5.98 15.04
CA GLU A 110 -14.53 -5.01 16.10
C GLU A 110 -13.02 -4.79 16.33
N LEU A 111 -12.14 -5.45 15.56
CA LEU A 111 -10.70 -5.41 15.81
C LEU A 111 -10.15 -3.98 15.78
N ALA A 112 -10.64 -3.14 14.87
CA ALA A 112 -10.22 -1.74 14.78
C ALA A 112 -10.49 -0.96 16.08
N LEU A 113 -11.69 -1.13 16.66
CA LEU A 113 -12.06 -0.50 17.93
C LEU A 113 -11.19 -1.03 19.07
N ILE A 114 -11.00 -2.34 19.14
CA ILE A 114 -10.18 -2.99 20.17
C ILE A 114 -8.73 -2.47 20.08
N LEU A 115 -8.14 -2.42 18.89
CA LEU A 115 -6.78 -1.91 18.68
C LEU A 115 -6.63 -0.46 19.12
N TRP A 116 -7.62 0.38 18.79
CA TRP A 116 -7.56 1.81 19.09
C TRP A 116 -7.74 2.10 20.59
N HIS A 117 -8.73 1.46 21.23
CA HIS A 117 -9.11 1.76 22.61
C HIS A 117 -8.33 0.96 23.66
N SER A 118 -7.61 -0.09 23.25
CA SER A 118 -6.74 -0.83 24.18
C SER A 118 -5.50 0.00 24.53
N PHE A 119 -5.23 0.12 25.83
CA PHE A 119 -4.12 0.90 26.37
C PHE A 119 -2.78 0.46 25.76
N GLY A 120 -1.99 1.42 25.25
CA GLY A 120 -0.62 1.20 24.77
C GLY A 120 -0.49 0.49 23.41
N VAL A 121 -1.58 0.01 22.82
CA VAL A 121 -1.53 -0.74 21.55
C VAL A 121 -1.10 0.14 20.38
N MET A 122 -1.75 1.29 20.18
CA MET A 122 -1.37 2.22 19.12
C MET A 122 0.08 2.72 19.26
N THR A 123 0.55 2.95 20.49
CA THR A 123 1.95 3.27 20.77
C THR A 123 2.89 2.14 20.36
N SER A 124 2.53 0.89 20.66
CA SER A 124 3.32 -0.29 20.27
C SER A 124 3.39 -0.45 18.74
N LEU A 125 2.28 -0.22 18.02
CA LEU A 125 2.26 -0.24 16.55
C LEU A 125 3.14 0.88 15.94
N LEU A 126 3.12 2.09 16.52
CA LEU A 126 4.00 3.18 16.09
C LEU A 126 5.48 2.88 16.37
N GLN A 127 5.78 2.21 17.50
CA GLN A 127 7.15 1.79 17.81
C GLN A 127 7.71 0.84 16.74
N GLU A 128 6.90 -0.08 16.23
CA GLU A 128 7.29 -0.97 15.14
C GLU A 128 7.62 -0.20 13.86
N ILE A 129 6.88 0.86 13.52
CA ILE A 129 7.21 1.74 12.39
C ILE A 129 8.55 2.45 12.61
N ILE A 130 8.72 3.10 13.77
CA ILE A 130 9.89 3.94 14.05
C ILE A 130 11.17 3.11 14.11
N SER A 131 11.10 1.87 14.60
CA SER A 131 12.23 0.95 14.67
C SER A 131 12.86 0.66 13.30
N VAL A 132 12.08 0.79 12.23
CA VAL A 132 12.51 0.53 10.85
C VAL A 132 13.21 1.75 10.21
N TYR A 133 13.05 2.96 10.75
CA TYR A 133 13.58 4.18 10.13
C TYR A 133 15.09 4.16 9.92
N THR A 134 15.85 3.60 10.85
CA THR A 134 17.31 3.47 10.75
C THR A 134 17.75 2.51 9.64
N LEU A 135 16.85 1.62 9.19
CA LEU A 135 17.10 0.63 8.14
C LEU A 135 16.73 1.15 6.73
N LEU A 136 16.13 2.34 6.62
CA LEU A 136 15.74 2.93 5.35
C LEU A 136 16.92 3.56 4.62
N ASN A 137 17.79 4.23 5.38
CA ASN A 137 18.98 4.92 4.87
C ASN A 137 20.19 4.72 5.82
N PRO A 138 21.22 3.94 5.41
CA PRO A 138 21.32 3.20 4.14
C PRO A 138 20.28 2.08 4.04
N SER A 139 19.97 1.63 2.82
CA SER A 139 18.89 0.66 2.55
C SER A 139 19.20 -0.76 3.04
N GLN A 140 19.11 -0.98 4.36
CA GLN A 140 19.49 -2.21 5.07
C GLN A 140 18.30 -3.05 5.52
N LEU A 141 17.08 -2.71 5.08
CA LEU A 141 15.87 -3.44 5.45
C LEU A 141 15.90 -4.91 5.01
N THR A 142 15.84 -5.82 5.98
CA THR A 142 15.77 -7.26 5.73
C THR A 142 14.34 -7.72 5.45
N ALA A 143 14.18 -8.92 4.86
CA ALA A 143 12.87 -9.51 4.62
C ALA A 143 12.08 -9.75 5.91
N ALA A 144 12.75 -10.21 6.98
CA ALA A 144 12.12 -10.44 8.28
C ALA A 144 11.62 -9.13 8.91
N ALA A 145 12.46 -8.08 8.94
CA ALA A 145 12.07 -6.78 9.47
C ALA A 145 10.92 -6.15 8.66
N SER A 146 10.97 -6.24 7.32
CA SER A 146 9.89 -5.79 6.44
C SER A 146 8.58 -6.54 6.71
N ASN A 147 8.62 -7.87 6.85
CA ASN A 147 7.43 -8.67 7.17
C ASN A 147 6.81 -8.30 8.52
N ARG A 148 7.65 -8.10 9.54
CA ARG A 148 7.21 -7.72 10.89
C ARG A 148 6.50 -6.37 10.89
N VAL A 149 7.12 -5.32 10.33
CA VAL A 149 6.48 -4.00 10.27
C VAL A 149 5.24 -4.00 9.38
N CYS A 150 5.22 -4.78 8.29
CA CYS A 150 4.05 -4.88 7.43
C CYS A 150 2.85 -5.54 8.14
N ASN A 151 3.06 -6.45 9.10
CA ASN A 151 1.98 -6.94 9.96
C ASN A 151 1.39 -5.80 10.82
N ALA A 152 2.23 -4.92 11.38
CA ALA A 152 1.76 -3.74 12.09
C ALA A 152 1.00 -2.78 11.16
N LEU A 153 1.52 -2.53 9.95
CA LEU A 153 0.84 -1.71 8.94
C LEU A 153 -0.53 -2.29 8.54
N ALA A 154 -0.66 -3.62 8.46
CA ALA A 154 -1.95 -4.26 8.18
C ALA A 154 -2.99 -4.03 9.29
N LEU A 155 -2.55 -3.95 10.55
CA LEU A 155 -3.42 -3.57 11.66
C LEU A 155 -3.80 -2.09 11.61
N LEU A 156 -2.86 -1.20 11.28
CA LEU A 156 -3.16 0.22 11.07
C LEU A 156 -4.11 0.44 9.88
N GLN A 157 -4.01 -0.38 8.84
CA GLN A 157 -4.96 -0.39 7.73
C GLN A 157 -6.38 -0.73 8.20
N CYS A 158 -6.53 -1.69 9.12
CA CYS A 158 -7.81 -2.05 9.73
C CYS A 158 -8.40 -0.87 10.49
N VAL A 159 -7.60 -0.20 11.33
CA VAL A 159 -7.98 1.02 12.07
C VAL A 159 -8.38 2.16 11.13
N ALA A 160 -7.62 2.39 10.05
CA ALA A 160 -7.92 3.42 9.05
C ALA A 160 -9.20 3.13 8.25
N SER A 161 -9.53 1.85 8.06
CA SER A 161 -10.72 1.44 7.31
C SER A 161 -12.02 1.52 8.11
N HIS A 162 -11.97 1.50 9.44
CA HIS A 162 -13.17 1.45 10.29
C HIS A 162 -13.77 2.85 10.51
N ASN A 163 -15.10 2.96 10.49
CA ASN A 163 -15.79 4.25 10.47
C ASN A 163 -15.54 5.10 11.72
N GLU A 164 -15.48 4.48 12.89
CA GLU A 164 -15.34 5.20 14.17
C GLU A 164 -13.90 5.60 14.49
N THR A 165 -12.91 4.82 14.03
CA THR A 165 -11.49 5.08 14.35
C THR A 165 -10.78 5.87 13.26
N ARG A 166 -11.33 5.96 12.05
CA ARG A 166 -10.71 6.65 10.93
C ARG A 166 -10.40 8.12 11.21
N THR A 167 -11.37 8.87 11.72
CA THR A 167 -11.18 10.29 12.05
C THR A 167 -10.18 10.45 13.19
N LEU A 168 -10.21 9.55 14.18
CA LEU A 168 -9.24 9.55 15.28
C LEU A 168 -7.82 9.27 14.78
N PHE A 169 -7.67 8.30 13.86
CA PHE A 169 -6.42 7.95 13.20
C PHE A 169 -5.84 9.11 12.38
N LEU A 170 -6.71 9.82 11.65
CA LEU A 170 -6.36 11.01 10.88
C LEU A 170 -5.91 12.16 11.81
N ASN A 171 -6.69 12.45 12.85
CA ASN A 171 -6.41 13.52 13.81
C ASN A 171 -5.13 13.27 14.63
N ALA A 172 -4.78 12.00 14.84
CA ALA A 172 -3.50 11.61 15.44
C ALA A 172 -2.30 11.75 14.50
N HIS A 173 -2.51 12.18 13.25
CA HIS A 173 -1.46 12.36 12.23
C HIS A 173 -0.62 11.10 11.96
N ILE A 174 -1.16 9.92 12.26
CA ILE A 174 -0.48 8.63 12.06
C ILE A 174 -0.04 8.41 10.59
N PRO A 175 -0.79 8.82 9.55
CA PRO A 175 -0.34 8.68 8.16
C PRO A 175 1.06 9.24 7.89
N LEU A 176 1.47 10.30 8.59
CA LEU A 176 2.77 10.95 8.38
C LEU A 176 3.95 10.04 8.74
N PHE A 177 3.76 9.09 9.66
CA PHE A 177 4.78 8.09 9.99
C PHE A 177 5.05 7.11 8.84
N LEU A 178 4.17 7.06 7.83
CA LEU A 178 4.32 6.17 6.68
C LEU A 178 5.08 6.82 5.52
N TYR A 179 5.21 8.14 5.51
CA TYR A 179 5.83 8.86 4.39
C TYR A 179 7.31 8.56 4.21
N PRO A 180 8.12 8.35 5.27
CA PRO A 180 9.49 7.87 5.11
C PRO A 180 9.56 6.55 4.34
N PHE A 181 8.60 5.63 4.53
CA PHE A 181 8.53 4.38 3.78
C PHE A 181 8.21 4.60 2.31
N LEU A 182 7.24 5.46 2.01
CA LEU A 182 6.83 5.83 0.64
C LEU A 182 7.95 6.57 -0.12
N ASN A 183 8.80 7.29 0.59
CA ASN A 183 9.91 8.05 -0.02
C ASN A 183 11.09 7.17 -0.44
N THR A 184 11.14 5.91 -0.01
CA THR A 184 12.24 4.98 -0.35
C THR A 184 12.28 4.65 -1.84
N THR A 185 13.48 4.43 -2.38
CA THR A 185 13.72 4.17 -3.82
C THR A 185 14.29 2.78 -4.12
N SER A 186 14.74 2.04 -3.09
CA SER A 186 15.28 0.70 -3.26
C SER A 186 14.26 -0.25 -3.89
N LYS A 187 14.63 -0.91 -4.99
CA LYS A 187 13.79 -1.88 -5.71
C LYS A 187 13.85 -3.30 -5.13
N SER A 188 14.53 -3.50 -4.01
CA SER A 188 14.57 -4.81 -3.36
C SER A 188 13.17 -5.20 -2.86
N ARG A 189 12.89 -6.52 -2.84
CA ARG A 189 11.60 -7.07 -2.43
C ARG A 189 11.11 -6.57 -1.05
N PRO A 190 11.97 -6.46 0.00
CA PRO A 190 11.55 -5.90 1.29
C PRO A 190 11.02 -4.47 1.20
N PHE A 191 11.62 -3.61 0.37
CA PHE A 191 11.21 -2.21 0.20
C PHE A 191 9.99 -2.04 -0.71
N GLU A 192 9.84 -2.85 -1.77
CA GLU A 192 8.61 -2.90 -2.57
C GLU A 192 7.41 -3.31 -1.72
N TYR A 193 7.56 -4.34 -0.88
CA TYR A 193 6.50 -4.79 0.01
C TYR A 193 6.15 -3.76 1.09
N LEU A 194 7.15 -3.11 1.67
CA LEU A 194 6.95 -2.03 2.64
C LEU A 194 6.14 -0.87 2.04
N ARG A 195 6.50 -0.42 0.83
CA ARG A 195 5.78 0.66 0.13
C ARG A 195 4.36 0.26 -0.23
N LEU A 196 4.15 -0.95 -0.76
CA LEU A 196 2.81 -1.44 -1.09
C LEU A 196 1.90 -1.50 0.14
N THR A 197 2.40 -2.01 1.27
CA THR A 197 1.62 -2.11 2.51
C THR A 197 1.30 -0.73 3.06
N SER A 198 2.27 0.20 3.02
CA SER A 198 2.08 1.59 3.44
C SER A 198 1.04 2.32 2.59
N LEU A 199 1.10 2.15 1.26
CA LEU A 199 0.07 2.66 0.34
C LEU A 199 -1.30 2.04 0.63
N GLY A 200 -1.35 0.78 1.08
CA GLY A 200 -2.59 0.12 1.50
C GLY A 200 -3.31 0.84 2.64
N VAL A 201 -2.55 1.38 3.60
CA VAL A 201 -3.10 2.20 4.71
C VAL A 201 -3.69 3.51 4.17
N ILE A 202 -2.95 4.24 3.33
CA ILE A 202 -3.42 5.49 2.73
C ILE A 202 -4.63 5.24 1.81
N GLY A 203 -4.59 4.16 1.03
CA GLY A 203 -5.68 3.71 0.17
C GLY A 203 -6.97 3.40 0.96
N ALA A 204 -6.85 2.85 2.17
CA ALA A 204 -8.00 2.62 3.03
C ALA A 204 -8.66 3.93 3.54
N LEU A 205 -7.85 4.96 3.83
CA LEU A 205 -8.36 6.28 4.26
C LEU A 205 -9.20 6.94 3.16
N VAL A 206 -8.69 6.97 1.93
CA VAL A 206 -9.35 7.65 0.81
C VAL A 206 -10.52 6.87 0.22
N LYS A 207 -10.75 5.63 0.66
CA LYS A 207 -11.80 4.76 0.09
C LYS A 207 -13.21 5.27 0.34
N ASN A 208 -13.43 6.01 1.43
CA ASN A 208 -14.75 6.49 1.87
C ASN A 208 -15.09 7.90 1.39
N ASP A 209 -14.31 8.45 0.44
CA ASP A 209 -14.62 9.73 -0.21
C ASP A 209 -14.80 10.90 0.78
N SER A 210 -14.09 10.87 1.92
CA SER A 210 -14.13 11.94 2.92
C SER A 210 -13.25 13.12 2.48
N THR A 211 -13.87 14.28 2.26
CA THR A 211 -13.17 15.53 1.95
C THR A 211 -12.20 15.96 3.05
N GLU A 212 -12.46 15.62 4.32
CA GLU A 212 -11.53 15.88 5.43
C GLU A 212 -10.20 15.12 5.24
N VAL A 213 -10.29 13.84 4.85
CA VAL A 213 -9.10 13.03 4.51
C VAL A 213 -8.37 13.62 3.31
N ILE A 214 -9.10 14.04 2.27
CA ILE A 214 -8.46 14.68 1.10
C ILE A 214 -7.73 15.96 1.51
N ASN A 215 -8.37 16.85 2.27
CA ASN A 215 -7.73 18.09 2.72
C ASN A 215 -6.46 17.84 3.54
N PHE A 216 -6.47 16.86 4.46
CA PHE A 216 -5.28 16.45 5.20
C PHE A 216 -4.16 15.96 4.27
N LEU A 217 -4.50 15.17 3.25
CA LEU A 217 -3.54 14.64 2.30
C LEU A 217 -2.93 15.74 1.41
N LEU A 218 -3.72 16.74 1.02
CA LEU A 218 -3.26 17.87 0.22
C LEU A 218 -2.24 18.76 0.95
N THR A 219 -2.36 18.90 2.28
CA THR A 219 -1.44 19.71 3.09
C THR A 219 -0.16 18.98 3.48
N THR A 220 -0.03 17.69 3.17
CA THR A 220 1.04 16.83 3.66
C THR A 220 1.88 16.19 2.55
N GLU A 221 1.78 16.69 1.31
CA GLU A 221 2.64 16.26 0.18
C GLU A 221 2.52 14.77 -0.22
N ILE A 222 1.33 14.15 -0.06
CA ILE A 222 1.13 12.76 -0.54
C ILE A 222 1.24 12.64 -2.07
N ILE A 223 0.88 13.70 -2.81
CA ILE A 223 0.81 13.67 -4.28
C ILE A 223 2.20 13.41 -4.88
N PRO A 224 3.27 14.18 -4.54
CA PRO A 224 4.63 13.88 -5.01
C PRO A 224 5.08 12.44 -4.73
N LEU A 225 4.76 11.89 -3.56
CA LEU A 225 5.11 10.52 -3.20
C LEU A 225 4.39 9.50 -4.10
N CYS A 226 3.08 9.68 -4.32
CA CYS A 226 2.30 8.81 -5.20
C CYS A 226 2.78 8.89 -6.65
N LEU A 227 3.05 10.10 -7.17
CA LEU A 227 3.55 10.29 -8.53
C LEU A 227 4.87 9.56 -8.78
N ARG A 228 5.81 9.64 -7.84
CA ARG A 228 7.09 8.89 -7.95
C ARG A 228 6.89 7.38 -7.99
N ILE A 229 5.97 6.86 -7.18
CA ILE A 229 5.66 5.43 -7.15
C ILE A 229 4.91 5.01 -8.43
N MET A 230 4.00 5.84 -8.93
CA MET A 230 3.31 5.64 -10.22
C MET A 230 4.29 5.55 -11.38
N GLU A 231 5.40 6.28 -11.34
CA GLU A 231 6.42 6.25 -12.38
C GLU A 231 7.33 5.01 -12.27
N THR A 232 7.84 4.71 -11.07
CA THR A 232 8.98 3.78 -10.91
C THR A 232 8.71 2.52 -10.08
N GLY A 233 7.56 2.41 -9.42
CA GLY A 233 7.22 1.29 -8.54
C GLY A 233 6.83 0.00 -9.27
N SER A 234 6.63 -1.08 -8.51
CA SER A 234 6.00 -2.31 -9.02
C SER A 234 4.57 -2.06 -9.50
N GLU A 235 4.06 -2.92 -10.39
CA GLU A 235 2.70 -2.80 -10.97
C GLU A 235 1.60 -2.67 -9.92
N LEU A 236 1.68 -3.45 -8.82
CA LEU A 236 0.73 -3.35 -7.71
C LEU A 236 0.84 -1.99 -6.99
N SER A 237 2.07 -1.54 -6.70
CA SER A 237 2.29 -0.23 -6.07
C SER A 237 1.80 0.92 -6.96
N LYS A 238 2.04 0.84 -8.27
CA LYS A 238 1.50 1.79 -9.26
C LYS A 238 -0.03 1.83 -9.22
N THR A 239 -0.67 0.65 -9.14
CA THR A 239 -2.13 0.53 -9.07
C THR A 239 -2.71 1.20 -7.84
N VAL A 240 -2.13 0.98 -6.65
CA VAL A 240 -2.62 1.61 -5.43
C VAL A 240 -2.31 3.12 -5.41
N ALA A 241 -1.14 3.53 -5.88
CA ALA A 241 -0.76 4.94 -5.94
C ALA A 241 -1.66 5.75 -6.89
N ILE A 242 -1.95 5.23 -8.10
CA ILE A 242 -2.88 5.90 -9.01
C ILE A 242 -4.31 5.88 -8.47
N PHE A 243 -4.73 4.85 -7.74
CA PHE A 243 -6.03 4.83 -7.06
C PHE A 243 -6.15 5.98 -6.03
N ILE A 244 -5.09 6.23 -5.24
CA ILE A 244 -5.06 7.35 -4.28
C ILE A 244 -5.14 8.69 -5.02
N VAL A 245 -4.32 8.90 -6.07
CA VAL A 245 -4.37 10.13 -6.88
C VAL A 245 -5.73 10.31 -7.54
N GLN A 246 -6.35 9.23 -8.03
CA GLN A 246 -7.69 9.28 -8.60
C GLN A 246 -8.73 9.72 -7.56
N LYS A 247 -8.67 9.19 -6.33
CA LYS A 247 -9.57 9.59 -5.24
C LYS A 247 -9.39 11.07 -4.87
N ILE A 248 -8.15 11.57 -4.85
CA ILE A 248 -7.88 13.00 -4.67
C ILE A 248 -8.49 13.82 -5.81
N LEU A 249 -8.31 13.41 -7.07
CA LEU A 249 -8.87 14.12 -8.22
C LEU A 249 -10.41 14.12 -8.24
N LEU A 250 -11.06 13.08 -7.74
CA LEU A 250 -12.52 13.00 -7.68
C LEU A 250 -13.13 14.05 -6.75
N ASP A 251 -12.44 14.42 -5.68
CA ASP A 251 -12.84 15.52 -4.79
C ASP A 251 -12.57 16.89 -5.44
N ASP A 252 -13.50 17.84 -5.29
CA ASP A 252 -13.39 19.16 -5.91
C ASP A 252 -12.20 19.97 -5.38
N ASN A 253 -11.86 19.85 -4.09
CA ASN A 253 -10.68 20.53 -3.54
C ASN A 253 -9.39 19.93 -4.09
N GLY A 254 -9.36 18.60 -4.24
CA GLY A 254 -8.21 17.91 -4.84
C GLY A 254 -8.01 18.25 -6.33
N LEU A 255 -9.08 18.29 -7.12
CA LEU A 255 -9.02 18.74 -8.52
C LEU A 255 -8.51 20.19 -8.60
N ASN A 256 -9.10 21.09 -7.81
CA ASN A 256 -8.71 22.50 -7.79
C ASN A 256 -7.26 22.69 -7.34
N TYR A 257 -6.79 21.91 -6.37
CA TYR A 257 -5.40 21.94 -5.91
C TYR A 257 -4.41 21.55 -7.02
N ILE A 258 -4.68 20.44 -7.73
CA ILE A 258 -3.83 19.93 -8.80
C ILE A 258 -3.82 20.90 -9.98
N CYS A 259 -4.98 21.44 -10.35
CA CYS A 259 -5.12 22.39 -11.44
C CYS A 259 -4.82 23.84 -11.03
N ALA A 260 -4.40 24.10 -9.78
CA ALA A 260 -4.17 25.46 -9.28
C ALA A 260 -3.05 26.17 -10.05
N THR A 261 -1.94 25.46 -10.26
CA THR A 261 -0.74 25.96 -10.94
C THR A 261 -0.39 25.07 -12.13
N TYR A 262 0.30 25.65 -13.11
CA TYR A 262 0.80 24.90 -14.26
C TYR A 262 1.75 23.78 -13.83
N GLU A 263 2.64 24.03 -12.87
CA GLU A 263 3.61 23.05 -12.38
C GLU A 263 2.96 21.80 -11.79
N ARG A 264 1.92 21.96 -10.96
CA ARG A 264 1.20 20.84 -10.35
C ARG A 264 0.46 20.01 -11.39
N PHE A 265 -0.26 20.68 -12.30
CA PHE A 265 -0.94 20.00 -13.40
C PHE A 265 0.07 19.27 -14.29
N TYR A 266 1.18 19.92 -14.66
CA TYR A 266 2.21 19.35 -15.52
C TYR A 266 2.89 18.13 -14.89
N ALA A 267 3.17 18.16 -13.58
CA ALA A 267 3.72 17.02 -12.85
C ALA A 267 2.79 15.80 -12.91
N VAL A 268 1.49 15.98 -12.67
CA VAL A 268 0.50 14.89 -12.76
C VAL A 268 0.34 14.42 -14.21
N GLY A 269 0.18 15.36 -15.16
CA GLY A 269 -0.02 15.06 -16.57
C GLY A 269 1.14 14.29 -17.19
N THR A 270 2.38 14.67 -16.88
CA THR A 270 3.58 13.98 -17.39
C THR A 270 3.65 12.54 -16.91
N VAL A 271 3.40 12.28 -15.62
CA VAL A 271 3.42 10.92 -15.09
C VAL A 271 2.30 10.07 -15.69
N LEU A 272 1.09 10.61 -15.83
CA LEU A 272 -0.02 9.90 -16.50
C LEU A 272 0.32 9.57 -17.96
N SER A 273 0.93 10.49 -18.70
CA SER A 273 1.38 10.26 -20.08
C SER A 273 2.46 9.19 -20.17
N ASN A 274 3.44 9.20 -19.26
CA ASN A 274 4.46 8.14 -19.16
C ASN A 274 3.83 6.77 -18.87
N MET A 275 2.79 6.72 -18.03
CA MET A 275 2.04 5.49 -17.78
C MET A 275 1.29 5.01 -19.04
N VAL A 276 0.68 5.91 -19.82
CA VAL A 276 0.04 5.53 -21.10
C VAL A 276 1.06 4.89 -22.04
N ALA A 277 2.25 5.47 -22.19
CA ALA A 277 3.31 4.91 -23.03
C ALA A 277 3.69 3.48 -22.60
N GLN A 278 3.85 3.25 -21.30
CA GLN A 278 4.13 1.90 -20.75
C GLN A 278 2.98 0.92 -20.99
N LEU A 279 1.73 1.40 -20.94
CA LEU A 279 0.54 0.56 -21.13
C LEU A 279 0.36 0.08 -22.56
N VAL A 280 0.93 0.77 -23.56
CA VAL A 280 0.92 0.28 -24.95
C VAL A 280 1.60 -1.08 -25.05
N GLU A 281 2.71 -1.28 -24.35
CA GLU A 281 3.44 -2.55 -24.34
C GLU A 281 2.84 -3.56 -23.36
N GLN A 282 2.50 -3.12 -22.15
CA GLN A 282 2.10 -4.01 -21.06
C GLN A 282 0.63 -4.45 -21.12
N GLN A 283 -0.23 -3.65 -21.76
CA GLN A 283 -1.65 -3.92 -21.95
C GLN A 283 -2.42 -4.18 -20.62
N THR A 284 -1.95 -3.58 -19.51
CA THR A 284 -2.54 -3.76 -18.16
C THR A 284 -3.86 -3.00 -17.99
N ALA A 285 -4.99 -3.68 -18.18
CA ALA A 285 -6.34 -3.09 -18.14
C ALA A 285 -6.66 -2.31 -16.84
N ARG A 286 -6.22 -2.81 -15.68
CA ARG A 286 -6.51 -2.19 -14.38
C ARG A 286 -5.88 -0.80 -14.26
N LEU A 287 -4.63 -0.66 -14.66
CA LEU A 287 -3.93 0.64 -14.66
C LEU A 287 -4.54 1.59 -15.68
N LEU A 288 -4.82 1.11 -16.90
CA LEU A 288 -5.46 1.90 -17.94
C LEU A 288 -6.78 2.52 -17.46
N LYS A 289 -7.61 1.73 -16.77
CA LYS A 289 -8.88 2.21 -16.19
C LYS A 289 -8.69 3.39 -15.24
N HIS A 290 -7.67 3.36 -14.37
CA HIS A 290 -7.38 4.48 -13.49
C HIS A 290 -6.85 5.69 -14.25
N VAL A 291 -5.94 5.48 -15.22
CA VAL A 291 -5.38 6.56 -16.05
C VAL A 291 -6.48 7.30 -16.81
N VAL A 292 -7.39 6.58 -17.47
CA VAL A 292 -8.52 7.16 -18.20
C VAL A 292 -9.42 7.98 -17.27
N ARG A 293 -9.69 7.48 -16.06
CA ARG A 293 -10.50 8.21 -15.07
C ARG A 293 -9.83 9.47 -14.55
N CYS A 294 -8.51 9.45 -14.35
CA CYS A 294 -7.75 10.63 -13.98
C CYS A 294 -7.82 11.71 -15.07
N PHE A 295 -7.58 11.34 -16.34
CA PHE A 295 -7.69 12.29 -17.46
C PHE A 295 -9.11 12.82 -17.63
N LEU A 296 -10.12 11.95 -17.54
CA LEU A 296 -11.53 12.37 -17.59
C LEU A 296 -11.83 13.42 -16.52
N ARG A 297 -11.43 13.15 -15.26
CA ARG A 297 -11.67 14.09 -14.17
C ARG A 297 -10.89 15.40 -14.32
N LEU A 298 -9.66 15.35 -14.83
CA LEU A 298 -8.90 16.56 -15.16
C LEU A 298 -9.60 17.42 -16.23
N SER A 299 -10.33 16.80 -17.17
CA SER A 299 -11.07 17.53 -18.22
C SER A 299 -12.28 18.33 -17.70
N ASP A 300 -12.71 18.09 -16.46
CA ASP A 300 -13.77 18.88 -15.83
C ASP A 300 -13.27 20.31 -15.50
N ASN A 301 -11.97 20.49 -15.23
CA ASN A 301 -11.38 21.79 -15.01
C ASN A 301 -11.08 22.49 -16.34
N ALA A 302 -11.62 23.71 -16.55
CA ALA A 302 -11.49 24.43 -17.82
C ALA A 302 -10.04 24.67 -18.27
N ARG A 303 -9.12 25.00 -17.34
CA ARG A 303 -7.70 25.24 -17.66
C ARG A 303 -6.98 23.95 -18.04
N ALA A 304 -7.20 22.88 -17.28
CA ALA A 304 -6.63 21.58 -17.57
C ALA A 304 -7.19 20.99 -18.88
N ARG A 305 -8.48 21.19 -19.14
CA ARG A 305 -9.15 20.78 -20.39
C ARG A 305 -8.48 21.41 -21.61
N GLU A 306 -8.21 22.71 -21.58
CA GLU A 306 -7.49 23.40 -22.66
C GLU A 306 -6.11 22.78 -22.91
N ALA A 307 -5.33 22.58 -21.84
CA ALA A 307 -4.01 21.95 -21.94
C ALA A 307 -4.09 20.52 -22.50
N LEU A 308 -5.07 19.73 -22.05
CA LEU A 308 -5.28 18.35 -22.51
C LEU A 308 -5.64 18.25 -24.00
N ARG A 309 -6.25 19.28 -24.60
CA ARG A 309 -6.46 19.30 -26.06
C ARG A 309 -5.13 19.26 -26.82
N GLN A 310 -4.05 19.78 -26.22
CA GLN A 310 -2.73 19.81 -26.84
C GLN A 310 -1.85 18.63 -26.42
N CYS A 311 -1.98 18.16 -25.17
CA CYS A 311 -1.04 17.19 -24.60
C CYS A 311 -1.62 15.81 -24.25
N LEU A 312 -2.90 15.51 -24.53
CA LEU A 312 -3.44 14.16 -24.32
C LEU A 312 -2.66 13.14 -25.20
N PRO A 313 -2.15 12.04 -24.62
CA PRO A 313 -1.41 11.02 -25.37
C PRO A 313 -2.19 10.44 -26.55
N GLU A 314 -1.53 10.31 -27.70
CA GLU A 314 -2.10 9.75 -28.94
C GLU A 314 -2.73 8.35 -28.77
N PRO A 315 -2.15 7.41 -28.00
CA PRO A 315 -2.76 6.09 -27.78
C PRO A 315 -4.13 6.11 -27.10
N LEU A 316 -4.51 7.22 -26.46
CA LEU A 316 -5.86 7.42 -25.89
C LEU A 316 -6.84 8.05 -26.90
N ARG A 317 -6.35 8.58 -28.02
CA ARG A 317 -7.16 9.19 -29.08
C ARG A 317 -7.46 8.21 -30.22
N ASP A 318 -6.60 7.24 -30.42
CA ASP A 318 -6.71 6.25 -31.49
C ASP A 318 -7.29 4.91 -30.99
N ALA A 319 -7.18 3.88 -31.82
CA ALA A 319 -7.69 2.55 -31.53
C ALA A 319 -6.72 1.67 -30.72
N THR A 320 -5.59 2.18 -30.23
CA THR A 320 -4.50 1.40 -29.58
C THR A 320 -5.01 0.50 -28.46
N PHE A 321 -5.89 1.00 -27.60
CA PHE A 321 -6.42 0.23 -26.46
C PHE A 321 -7.75 -0.49 -26.74
N SER A 322 -8.20 -0.56 -27.99
CA SER A 322 -9.51 -1.17 -28.33
C SER A 322 -9.62 -2.63 -27.89
N SER A 323 -8.52 -3.39 -27.98
CA SER A 323 -8.42 -4.79 -27.55
C SER A 323 -8.52 -4.93 -26.03
N VAL A 324 -7.71 -4.16 -25.28
CA VAL A 324 -7.68 -4.16 -23.80
C VAL A 324 -9.04 -3.78 -23.23
N LEU A 325 -9.70 -2.80 -23.86
CA LEU A 325 -10.96 -2.26 -23.41
C LEU A 325 -12.17 -3.07 -23.88
N ARG A 326 -11.99 -4.14 -24.68
CA ARG A 326 -13.09 -4.88 -25.31
C ARG A 326 -14.21 -5.20 -24.33
N ASP A 327 -13.84 -5.72 -23.17
CA ASP A 327 -14.74 -6.25 -22.14
C ASP A 327 -14.95 -5.27 -20.95
N ASP A 328 -14.39 -4.05 -21.01
CA ASP A 328 -14.59 -3.00 -20.00
C ASP A 328 -15.40 -1.83 -20.56
N ALA A 329 -16.73 -2.03 -20.64
CA ALA A 329 -17.66 -1.03 -21.14
C ALA A 329 -17.65 0.28 -20.32
N ALA A 330 -17.35 0.21 -19.03
CA ALA A 330 -17.32 1.39 -18.17
C ALA A 330 -16.12 2.29 -18.55
N THR A 331 -14.93 1.71 -18.69
CA THR A 331 -13.74 2.46 -19.08
C THR A 331 -13.84 2.99 -20.52
N LYS A 332 -14.44 2.22 -21.45
CA LYS A 332 -14.77 2.72 -22.79
C LYS A 332 -15.63 3.97 -22.77
N ARG A 333 -16.70 3.99 -21.96
CA ARG A 333 -17.57 5.17 -21.81
C ARG A 333 -16.81 6.35 -21.23
N CYS A 334 -15.96 6.13 -20.22
CA CYS A 334 -15.13 7.19 -19.67
C CYS A 334 -14.17 7.77 -20.71
N LEU A 335 -13.54 6.93 -21.53
CA LEU A 335 -12.64 7.39 -22.60
C LEU A 335 -13.41 8.18 -23.67
N ALA A 336 -14.56 7.69 -24.10
CA ALA A 336 -15.41 8.40 -25.06
C ALA A 336 -15.85 9.78 -24.51
N GLN A 337 -16.28 9.86 -23.24
CA GLN A 337 -16.64 11.13 -22.61
C GLN A 337 -15.46 12.09 -22.52
N LEU A 338 -14.26 11.59 -22.20
CA LEU A 338 -13.04 12.40 -22.19
C LEU A 338 -12.79 13.01 -23.57
N LEU A 339 -12.90 12.21 -24.65
CA LEU A 339 -12.70 12.71 -26.02
C LEU A 339 -13.77 13.75 -26.40
N ILE A 340 -15.03 13.55 -26.00
CA ILE A 340 -16.12 14.51 -26.20
C ILE A 340 -15.81 15.84 -25.50
N ASN A 341 -15.41 15.79 -24.22
CA ASN A 341 -15.04 16.99 -23.46
C ASN A 341 -13.91 17.79 -24.13
N LEU A 342 -13.00 17.12 -24.83
CA LEU A 342 -11.89 17.76 -25.52
C LEU A 342 -12.24 18.22 -26.95
N SER A 343 -13.27 17.65 -27.58
CA SER A 343 -13.75 18.08 -28.91
C SER A 343 -14.61 19.35 -28.87
N ASP A 344 -15.26 19.63 -27.73
CA ASP A 344 -16.07 20.83 -27.58
C ASP A 344 -15.19 22.08 -27.57
N ASN A 345 -15.11 22.72 -28.74
CA ASN A 345 -14.66 24.09 -28.89
C ASN A 345 -15.75 25.01 -28.33
N VAL A 346 -15.76 25.24 -27.03
CA VAL A 346 -16.49 26.38 -26.46
C VAL A 346 -15.76 27.62 -26.97
N VAL A 347 -16.18 28.11 -28.13
CA VAL A 347 -15.99 29.49 -28.55
C VAL A 347 -16.73 30.30 -27.50
N GLU A 348 -16.00 30.87 -26.54
CA GLU A 348 -16.58 31.97 -25.76
C GLU A 348 -17.08 32.99 -26.77
N PRO A 349 -18.35 33.42 -26.71
CA PRO A 349 -18.83 34.45 -27.60
C PRO A 349 -17.99 35.69 -27.32
N SER A 350 -17.11 36.03 -28.26
CA SER A 350 -16.42 37.30 -28.27
C SER A 350 -17.49 38.38 -28.13
N THR A 351 -17.46 39.10 -27.01
CA THR A 351 -18.20 40.34 -26.80
C THR A 351 -17.69 41.37 -27.79
N SER A 352 -18.16 41.21 -29.02
CA SER A 352 -17.90 42.05 -30.16
C SER A 352 -18.97 43.15 -30.13
N GLY A 353 -18.57 44.32 -29.67
CA GLY A 353 -19.15 45.60 -30.09
C GLY A 353 -20.60 45.88 -29.72
N LEU A 354 -20.78 46.74 -28.71
CA LEU A 354 -21.72 47.85 -28.83
C LEU A 354 -20.96 49.12 -28.51
N GLY A 355 -20.36 49.70 -29.55
CA GLY A 355 -20.09 51.12 -29.59
C GLY A 355 -21.41 51.86 -29.83
N LEU A 356 -21.68 52.83 -28.97
CA LEU A 356 -22.18 54.15 -29.31
C LEU A 356 -21.65 55.12 -28.25
#